data_AF-A0A0F9KAN9-F1
#
_entry.id   AF-A0A0F9KAN9-F1
#
_cell.length_a   1.000
_cell.length_b   1.000
_cell.length_c   1.000
_cell.angle_alpha   90.00
_cell.angle_beta   90.00
_cell.angle_gamma   90.00
#
_symmetry.space_group_name_H-M   'P 1'
#
loop_
_entity.id
_entity.type
_entity.pdbx_description
1 polymer ?
#
loop_
_entity_poly.entity_id
_entity_poly.type
_entity_poly.pdbx_seq_one_letter_code
_entity_poly.pdbx_strand_id
1 'polypeptide(L)'
;NGTNRLILMQNPVLAVRDLYIDGSQEDTANLHVYKGSGKIVLNTSASTSTFMEKQNAITIKYIYGMMEESSTSTTTSADSTAGTSVALSVASESGFTANDWVEIYGMDGFREVAQVSSTASNVITVDQLVQTHISGSKVVLLQTSANFTKLMNLVVSIALVARIVGESYKDIVGYTLSEMSVQKGEPYTQWRETAIQFIRERDDLMSRIKIRPYIA
;
A
#
# COMPACT_ATOMS: atom_id res chain seq x y z
N ASN A 1 -29.75 13.82 -8.67
CA ASN A 1 -29.94 13.13 -7.38
C ASN A 1 -28.56 12.87 -6.80
N GLY A 2 -28.31 13.26 -5.55
CA GLY A 2 -27.02 13.05 -4.88
C GLY A 2 -27.05 11.82 -3.97
N THR A 3 -25.89 11.33 -3.55
CA THR A 3 -25.77 10.24 -2.58
C THR A 3 -24.82 10.64 -1.45
N ASN A 4 -24.94 10.07 -0.26
CA ASN A 4 -24.01 10.35 0.84
C ASN A 4 -22.72 9.51 0.80
N ARG A 5 -22.53 8.72 -0.26
CA ARG A 5 -21.45 7.76 -0.40
C ARG A 5 -20.73 7.92 -1.73
N LEU A 6 -19.43 7.78 -1.73
CA LEU A 6 -18.61 7.74 -2.94
C LEU A 6 -17.70 6.53 -2.90
N ILE A 7 -17.45 5.91 -4.05
CA ILE A 7 -16.51 4.81 -4.18
C ILE A 7 -15.32 5.30 -5.00
N LEU A 8 -14.12 5.21 -4.42
CA LEU A 8 -12.88 5.57 -5.11
C LEU A 8 -12.53 4.53 -6.19
N MET A 9 -11.98 5.02 -7.29
CA MET A 9 -11.62 4.18 -8.44
C MET A 9 -10.48 3.20 -8.12
N GLN A 10 -9.49 3.62 -7.33
CA GLN A 10 -8.37 2.78 -6.92
C GLN A 10 -8.50 2.41 -5.45
N ASN A 11 -8.34 1.13 -5.17
CA ASN A 11 -8.40 0.53 -3.85
C ASN A 11 -7.30 -0.54 -3.70
N PRO A 12 -6.80 -0.80 -2.46
CA PRO A 12 -7.19 -0.18 -1.20
C PRO A 12 -6.66 1.25 -1.01
N VAL A 13 -7.36 2.02 -0.17
CA VAL A 13 -7.05 3.41 0.14
C VAL A 13 -6.23 3.46 1.42
N LEU A 14 -5.05 4.08 1.33
CA LEU A 14 -4.14 4.23 2.46
C LEU A 14 -4.51 5.45 3.31
N ALA A 15 -4.62 6.63 2.67
CA ALA A 15 -4.99 7.89 3.30
C ALA A 15 -5.76 8.80 2.34
N VAL A 16 -6.76 9.54 2.84
CA VAL A 16 -7.41 10.63 2.11
C VAL A 16 -6.76 11.94 2.57
N ARG A 17 -6.30 12.74 1.61
CA ARG A 17 -5.54 13.98 1.88
C ARG A 17 -6.38 15.22 1.72
N ASP A 18 -7.29 15.21 0.75
CA ASP A 18 -8.15 16.36 0.47
C ASP A 18 -9.44 15.94 -0.25
N LEU A 19 -10.52 16.68 -0.03
CA LEU A 19 -11.81 16.49 -0.68
C LEU A 19 -12.41 17.87 -1.02
N TYR A 20 -12.76 18.05 -2.28
CA TYR A 20 -13.55 19.19 -2.74
C TYR A 20 -14.90 18.69 -3.24
N ILE A 21 -15.97 19.32 -2.76
CA ILE A 21 -17.35 19.11 -3.21
C ILE A 21 -17.85 20.45 -3.76
N ASP A 22 -18.25 20.46 -5.03
CA ASP A 22 -18.70 21.64 -5.78
C ASP A 22 -17.72 22.83 -5.73
N GLY A 23 -16.41 22.53 -5.65
CA GLY A 23 -15.34 23.53 -5.59
C GLY A 23 -15.04 24.06 -4.19
N SER A 24 -15.81 23.69 -3.17
CA SER A 24 -15.53 23.97 -1.77
C SER A 24 -14.77 22.81 -1.13
N GLN A 25 -13.74 23.12 -0.36
CA GLN A 25 -13.01 22.13 0.42
C GLN A 25 -13.89 21.64 1.56
N GLU A 26 -14.04 20.31 1.68
CA GLU A 26 -14.68 19.66 2.80
C GLU A 26 -13.60 19.16 3.76
N ASP A 27 -13.84 19.30 5.06
CA ASP A 27 -12.92 18.78 6.06
C ASP A 27 -12.91 17.24 5.98
N THR A 28 -11.72 16.66 5.84
CA THR A 28 -11.54 15.22 5.82
C THR A 28 -11.87 14.57 7.17
N ALA A 29 -11.96 15.34 8.26
CA ALA A 29 -12.55 14.92 9.53
C ALA A 29 -14.05 14.62 9.44
N ASN A 30 -14.74 15.22 8.46
CA ASN A 30 -16.16 14.97 8.21
C ASN A 30 -16.43 13.69 7.40
N LEU A 31 -15.39 12.90 7.15
CA LEU A 31 -15.43 11.72 6.29
C LEU A 31 -15.19 10.45 7.08
N HIS A 32 -15.99 9.43 6.76
CA HIS A 32 -15.72 8.07 7.16
C HIS A 32 -15.19 7.26 5.96
N VAL A 33 -13.92 6.87 6.03
CA VAL A 33 -13.21 6.19 4.94
C VAL A 33 -13.07 4.70 5.23
N TYR A 34 -13.79 3.89 4.46
CA TYR A 34 -13.64 2.44 4.47
C TYR A 34 -12.46 2.04 3.57
N LYS A 35 -11.25 2.06 4.14
CA LYS A 35 -9.98 1.78 3.45
C LYS A 35 -10.01 0.54 2.54
N GLY A 36 -10.63 -0.54 3.02
CA GLY A 36 -10.70 -1.82 2.31
C GLY A 36 -11.67 -1.86 1.12
N SER A 37 -12.64 -0.95 1.04
CA SER A 37 -13.57 -0.86 -0.09
C SER A 37 -13.43 0.43 -0.89
N GLY A 38 -12.57 1.35 -0.45
CA GLY A 38 -12.48 2.70 -1.03
C GLY A 38 -13.76 3.52 -0.89
N LYS A 39 -14.69 3.10 -0.02
CA LYS A 39 -15.97 3.80 0.19
C LYS A 39 -15.73 4.97 1.14
N ILE A 40 -16.15 6.15 0.75
CA ILE A 40 -16.15 7.37 1.57
C ILE A 40 -17.60 7.71 1.86
N VAL A 41 -17.89 8.03 3.12
CA VAL A 41 -19.23 8.45 3.56
C VAL A 41 -19.12 9.78 4.28
N LEU A 42 -19.98 10.73 3.92
CA LEU A 42 -20.12 12.00 4.64
C LEU A 42 -20.79 11.76 5.99
N ASN A 43 -20.21 12.29 7.06
CA ASN A 43 -20.84 12.27 8.37
C ASN A 43 -21.84 13.44 8.52
N THR A 44 -22.49 13.55 9.68
CA THR A 44 -23.48 14.59 9.95
C THR A 44 -22.90 16.00 10.10
N SER A 45 -21.58 16.12 10.21
CA SER A 45 -20.87 17.39 10.38
C SER A 45 -20.34 17.95 9.07
N ALA A 46 -20.49 17.21 7.96
CA ALA A 46 -20.10 17.67 6.63
C ALA A 46 -20.89 18.91 6.20
N SER A 47 -20.23 19.82 5.49
CA SER A 47 -20.87 21.05 4.97
C SER A 47 -21.94 20.74 3.92
N THR A 48 -21.86 19.57 3.30
CA THR A 48 -22.85 19.04 2.36
C THR A 48 -23.36 17.68 2.82
N SER A 49 -24.63 17.39 2.53
CA SER A 49 -25.25 16.10 2.90
C SER A 49 -25.14 15.04 1.82
N THR A 50 -24.76 15.43 0.60
CA THR A 50 -24.70 14.53 -0.56
C THR A 50 -23.61 14.94 -1.55
N PHE A 51 -22.90 13.94 -2.06
CA PHE A 51 -22.18 13.98 -3.32
C PHE A 51 -23.18 14.12 -4.48
N MET A 52 -23.24 15.29 -5.09
CA MET A 52 -24.10 15.53 -6.26
C MET A 52 -23.48 14.93 -7.53
N GLU A 53 -24.29 14.20 -8.31
CA GLU A 53 -23.91 13.74 -9.64
C GLU A 53 -23.87 14.92 -10.62
N LYS A 54 -22.69 15.52 -10.74
CA LYS A 54 -22.35 16.57 -11.70
C LYS A 54 -20.91 16.36 -12.17
N GLN A 55 -20.62 16.77 -13.40
CA GLN A 55 -19.27 16.65 -13.95
C GLN A 55 -18.29 17.51 -13.15
N ASN A 56 -17.15 16.91 -12.75
CA ASN A 56 -16.09 17.56 -11.97
C ASN A 56 -16.54 18.21 -10.65
N ALA A 57 -17.71 17.83 -10.12
CA ALA A 57 -18.18 18.36 -8.84
C ALA A 57 -17.44 17.78 -7.63
N ILE A 58 -16.74 16.65 -7.79
CA ILE A 58 -16.06 15.98 -6.68
C ILE A 58 -14.62 15.74 -7.08
N THR A 59 -13.69 16.30 -6.32
CA THR A 59 -12.26 16.06 -6.48
C THR A 59 -11.69 15.52 -5.19
N ILE A 60 -11.04 14.36 -5.23
CA ILE A 60 -10.45 13.73 -4.05
C ILE A 60 -8.98 13.45 -4.29
N LYS A 61 -8.14 13.94 -3.39
CA LYS A 61 -6.73 13.59 -3.32
C LYS A 61 -6.55 12.48 -2.29
N TYR A 62 -6.10 11.31 -2.73
CA TYR A 62 -5.89 10.16 -1.85
C TYR A 62 -4.64 9.38 -2.27
N ILE A 63 -4.14 8.58 -1.33
CA ILE A 63 -3.01 7.69 -1.53
C ILE A 63 -3.56 6.27 -1.64
N TYR A 64 -3.26 5.60 -2.74
CA TYR A 64 -3.55 4.19 -2.92
C TYR A 64 -2.37 3.36 -2.42
N GLY A 65 -2.65 2.25 -1.73
CA GLY A 65 -1.59 1.41 -1.20
C GLY A 65 -2.10 0.37 -0.22
N MET A 66 -1.46 -0.80 -0.24
CA MET A 66 -1.70 -1.87 0.72
C MET A 66 -0.46 -2.04 1.58
N MET A 67 -0.58 -1.73 2.87
CA MET A 67 0.47 -1.93 3.86
C MET A 67 -0.09 -2.72 5.04
N GLU A 68 0.78 -3.42 5.74
CA GLU A 68 0.47 -4.21 6.93
C GLU A 68 1.14 -3.59 8.15
N GLU A 69 0.59 -3.86 9.32
CA GLU A 69 1.23 -3.44 10.58
C GLU A 69 2.54 -4.20 10.81
N SER A 70 3.53 -3.45 11.29
CA SER A 70 4.74 -4.00 11.89
C SER A 70 4.53 -4.29 13.38
N SER A 71 5.45 -5.03 13.97
CA SER A 71 5.57 -5.16 15.43
C SER A 71 6.06 -3.86 16.09
N THR A 72 6.68 -2.95 15.33
CA THR A 72 7.15 -1.66 15.84
C THR A 72 5.97 -0.72 16.09
N SER A 73 5.79 -0.32 17.35
CA SER A 73 4.75 0.63 17.74
C SER A 73 5.17 1.44 18.96
N THR A 74 4.51 2.58 19.15
CA THR A 74 4.70 3.50 20.28
C THR A 74 3.36 4.13 20.65
N THR A 75 3.32 4.93 21.70
CA THR A 75 2.11 5.64 22.16
C THR A 75 2.36 7.13 22.26
N THR A 76 1.36 7.95 21.93
CA THR A 76 1.45 9.40 22.08
C THR A 76 1.42 9.79 23.56
N SER A 77 2.24 10.76 23.95
CA SER A 77 2.31 11.29 25.31
C SER A 77 1.53 12.60 25.49
N ALA A 78 1.08 13.20 24.40
CA ALA A 78 0.28 14.42 24.38
C ALA A 78 -0.76 14.38 23.26
N ASP A 79 -1.76 15.26 23.37
CA ASP A 79 -2.72 15.50 22.30
C ASP A 79 -2.03 16.10 21.08
N SER A 80 -2.52 15.77 19.89
CA SER A 80 -2.04 16.27 18.61
C SER A 80 -3.12 17.08 17.91
N THR A 81 -2.67 18.03 17.09
CA THR A 81 -3.57 18.88 16.29
C THR A 81 -3.56 18.44 14.83
N ALA A 82 -4.69 18.61 14.15
CA ALA A 82 -4.76 18.44 12.70
C ALA A 82 -3.92 19.51 12.01
N GLY A 83 -3.29 19.17 10.88
CA GLY A 83 -2.48 20.09 10.11
C GLY A 83 -1.39 19.40 9.30
N THR A 84 -0.49 20.20 8.74
CA THR A 84 0.69 19.75 8.01
C THR A 84 1.93 19.82 8.90
N SER A 85 2.86 18.89 8.74
CA SER A 85 4.09 18.81 9.54
C SER A 85 3.80 18.75 11.05
N VAL A 86 3.00 17.77 11.47
CA VAL A 86 2.56 17.64 12.86
C VAL A 86 3.59 16.88 13.67
N ALA A 87 4.03 17.47 14.78
CA ALA A 87 4.91 16.83 15.75
C ALA A 87 4.09 15.97 16.74
N LEU A 88 4.26 14.66 16.67
CA LEU A 88 3.68 13.71 17.63
C LEU A 88 4.70 13.45 18.74
N SER A 89 4.41 13.92 19.95
CA SER A 89 5.15 13.49 21.15
C SER A 89 4.81 12.04 21.46
N VAL A 90 5.82 11.17 21.50
CA VAL A 90 5.65 9.72 21.70
C VAL A 90 6.47 9.21 22.88
N ALA A 91 6.19 8.00 23.35
CA ALA A 91 6.96 7.36 24.42
C ALA A 91 8.38 6.96 23.97
N SER A 92 8.51 6.55 22.70
CA SER A 92 9.78 6.20 22.06
C SER A 92 9.67 6.36 20.55
N GLU A 93 10.70 6.91 19.91
CA GLU A 93 10.83 7.00 18.45
C GLU A 93 11.68 5.88 17.84
N SER A 94 12.13 4.92 18.66
CA SER A 94 12.98 3.82 18.20
C SER A 94 12.28 2.98 17.13
N GLY A 95 12.99 2.74 16.01
CA GLY A 95 12.48 1.95 14.89
C GLY A 95 11.62 2.74 13.89
N PHE A 96 11.44 4.05 14.09
CA PHE A 96 10.82 4.95 13.12
C PHE A 96 11.88 5.82 12.45
N THR A 97 11.80 5.94 11.13
CA THR A 97 12.73 6.71 10.29
C THR A 97 11.97 7.60 9.31
N ALA A 98 12.67 8.57 8.73
CA ALA A 98 12.08 9.43 7.71
C ALA A 98 11.62 8.59 6.49
N ASN A 99 10.48 8.96 5.93
CA ASN A 99 9.72 8.30 4.86
C ASN A 99 8.94 7.05 5.26
N ASP A 100 9.03 6.59 6.50
CA ASP A 100 8.20 5.50 6.99
C ASP A 100 6.71 5.90 7.01
N TRP A 101 5.83 4.93 6.77
CA TRP A 101 4.40 5.14 6.92
C TRP A 101 3.97 4.67 8.29
N VAL A 102 3.12 5.44 8.97
CA VAL A 102 2.58 5.09 10.27
C VAL A 102 1.06 5.15 10.27
N GLU A 103 0.45 4.26 11.02
CA GLU A 103 -0.97 4.27 11.31
C GLU A 103 -1.21 4.67 12.75
N ILE A 104 -2.08 5.65 12.95
CA ILE A 104 -2.45 6.18 14.25
C ILE A 104 -3.82 5.64 14.61
N TYR A 105 -3.86 4.96 15.74
CA TYR A 105 -5.06 4.51 16.40
C TYR A 105 -5.36 5.47 17.55
N GLY A 106 -6.21 6.44 17.24
CA GLY A 106 -6.70 7.42 18.18
C GLY A 106 -7.53 6.77 19.29
N MET A 107 -7.32 7.16 20.54
CA MET A 107 -8.21 6.73 21.63
C MET A 107 -9.60 7.39 21.55
N ASP A 108 -9.74 8.44 20.74
CA ASP A 108 -10.98 9.09 20.34
C ASP A 108 -11.79 8.28 19.31
N GLY A 109 -11.26 7.13 18.84
CA GLY A 109 -11.88 6.29 17.83
C GLY A 109 -11.54 6.68 16.40
N PHE A 110 -10.71 7.71 16.22
CA PHE A 110 -10.19 8.11 14.92
C PHE A 110 -9.01 7.25 14.49
N ARG A 111 -8.90 7.02 13.18
CA ARG A 111 -7.84 6.20 12.60
C ARG A 111 -7.38 6.79 11.29
N GLU A 112 -6.12 7.17 11.23
CA GLU A 112 -5.52 7.74 10.03
C GLU A 112 -4.09 7.27 9.79
N VAL A 113 -3.59 7.50 8.58
CA VAL A 113 -2.25 7.11 8.17
C VAL A 113 -1.50 8.34 7.70
N ALA A 114 -0.26 8.47 8.17
CA ALA A 114 0.61 9.59 7.85
C ALA A 114 2.02 9.09 7.53
N GLN A 115 2.80 9.90 6.82
CA GLN A 115 4.20 9.59 6.53
C GLN A 115 5.09 10.34 7.52
N VAL A 116 6.11 9.66 8.04
CA VAL A 116 7.13 10.26 8.91
C VAL A 116 8.04 11.14 8.05
N SER A 117 8.14 12.40 8.44
CA SER A 117 9.05 13.39 7.84
C SER A 117 10.41 13.34 8.54
N SER A 118 10.40 13.24 9.87
CA SER A 118 11.59 13.18 10.70
C SER A 118 11.28 12.61 12.08
N THR A 119 12.32 12.15 12.77
CA THR A 119 12.27 11.72 14.18
C THR A 119 13.36 12.42 14.96
N ALA A 120 13.03 12.92 16.15
CA ALA A 120 14.00 13.54 17.06
C ALA A 120 13.47 13.62 18.49
N SER A 121 14.23 13.07 19.44
CA SER A 121 13.99 13.27 20.89
C SER A 121 12.58 12.87 21.34
N ASN A 122 12.14 11.68 20.92
CA ASN A 122 10.81 11.13 21.17
C ASN A 122 9.68 11.96 20.53
N VAL A 123 9.99 12.57 19.38
CA VAL A 123 9.01 13.27 18.55
C VAL A 123 9.06 12.68 17.16
N ILE A 124 7.91 12.19 16.69
CA ILE A 124 7.72 11.75 15.31
C ILE A 124 7.00 12.88 14.58
N THR A 125 7.69 13.55 13.66
CA THR A 125 7.05 14.59 12.83
C THR A 125 6.45 13.95 11.60
N VAL A 126 5.13 14.04 11.42
CA VAL A 126 4.42 13.46 10.29
C VAL A 126 4.00 14.50 9.26
N ASP A 127 3.82 14.08 8.01
CA ASP A 127 3.57 14.96 6.88
C ASP A 127 2.25 15.73 7.00
N GLN A 128 1.17 15.03 7.33
CA GLN A 128 -0.15 15.60 7.52
C GLN A 128 -1.00 14.70 8.40
N LEU A 129 -1.67 15.32 9.38
CA LEU A 129 -2.82 14.76 10.10
C LEU A 129 -4.07 15.50 9.68
N VAL A 130 -5.11 14.74 9.39
CA VAL A 130 -6.44 15.26 9.13
C VAL A 130 -7.20 15.47 10.43
N GLN A 131 -6.97 14.62 11.44
CA GLN A 131 -7.76 14.59 12.66
C GLN A 131 -6.86 14.94 13.85
N THR A 132 -7.46 15.55 14.87
CA THR A 132 -6.80 15.68 16.17
C THR A 132 -6.82 14.33 16.85
N HIS A 133 -5.72 13.93 17.51
CA HIS A 133 -5.68 12.72 18.33
C HIS A 133 -5.41 13.06 19.79
N ILE A 134 -6.11 12.40 20.70
CA ILE A 134 -5.84 12.54 22.14
C ILE A 134 -4.59 11.74 22.58
N SER A 135 -4.03 12.12 23.73
CA SER A 135 -2.92 11.40 24.36
C SER A 135 -3.24 9.93 24.62
N GLY A 136 -2.23 9.07 24.59
CA GLY A 136 -2.38 7.62 24.70
C GLY A 136 -2.72 6.90 23.39
N SER A 137 -2.82 7.63 22.28
CA SER A 137 -3.07 7.05 20.94
C SER A 137 -1.90 6.17 20.50
N LYS A 138 -2.19 5.03 19.89
CA LYS A 138 -1.15 4.07 19.46
C LYS A 138 -0.68 4.44 18.05
N VAL A 139 0.62 4.59 17.87
CA VAL A 139 1.27 4.82 16.57
C VAL A 139 1.99 3.54 16.16
N VAL A 140 1.64 2.98 15.01
CA VAL A 140 2.19 1.71 14.50
C VAL A 140 2.90 1.94 13.19
N LEU A 141 4.10 1.39 13.03
CA LEU A 141 4.81 1.39 11.76
C LEU A 141 4.09 0.49 10.76
N LEU A 142 3.90 0.99 9.54
CA LEU A 142 3.39 0.22 8.41
C LEU A 142 4.54 -0.31 7.56
N GLN A 143 4.42 -1.56 7.14
CA GLN A 143 5.40 -2.25 6.29
C GLN A 143 4.73 -2.86 5.06
N THR A 144 5.54 -3.12 4.03
CA THR A 144 5.06 -3.89 2.88
C THR A 144 4.78 -5.32 3.32
N SER A 145 3.63 -5.88 2.91
CA SER A 145 3.29 -7.26 3.22
C SER A 145 4.40 -8.21 2.78
N ALA A 146 4.76 -9.17 3.65
CA ALA A 146 5.71 -10.22 3.30
C ALA A 146 5.26 -11.01 2.07
N ASN A 147 3.95 -11.13 1.85
CA ASN A 147 3.39 -11.78 0.67
C ASN A 147 3.69 -11.01 -0.62
N PHE A 148 3.61 -9.68 -0.59
CA PHE A 148 3.96 -8.84 -1.74
C PHE A 148 5.46 -8.91 -2.05
N THR A 149 6.31 -8.86 -1.03
CA THR A 149 7.76 -9.04 -1.19
C THR A 149 8.08 -10.42 -1.80
N LYS A 150 7.43 -11.48 -1.30
CA LYS A 150 7.59 -12.83 -1.84
C LYS A 150 7.12 -12.93 -3.30
N LEU A 151 5.97 -12.33 -3.62
CA LEU A 151 5.44 -12.30 -4.98
C LEU A 151 6.40 -11.59 -5.94
N MET A 152 6.92 -10.42 -5.56
CA MET A 152 7.88 -9.68 -6.38
C MET A 152 9.16 -10.49 -6.62
N ASN A 153 9.69 -11.13 -5.59
CA ASN A 153 10.85 -12.01 -5.71
C ASN A 153 10.58 -13.20 -6.65
N LEU A 154 9.39 -13.81 -6.59
CA LEU A 154 9.00 -14.88 -7.51
C LEU A 154 8.90 -14.39 -8.96
N VAL A 155 8.30 -13.23 -9.20
CA VAL A 155 8.19 -12.65 -10.55
C VAL A 155 9.57 -12.37 -11.14
N VAL A 156 10.48 -11.77 -10.38
CA VAL A 156 11.87 -11.52 -10.79
C VAL A 156 12.61 -12.84 -11.05
N SER A 157 12.40 -13.85 -10.19
CA SER A 157 13.02 -15.17 -10.35
C SER A 157 12.57 -15.86 -11.63
N ILE A 158 11.27 -15.82 -11.96
CA ILE A 158 10.73 -16.36 -13.22
C ILE A 158 11.34 -15.65 -14.43
N ALA A 159 11.44 -14.31 -14.39
CA ALA A 159 12.04 -13.53 -15.47
C ALA A 159 13.53 -13.86 -15.68
N LEU A 160 14.26 -14.07 -14.58
CA LEU A 160 15.67 -14.44 -14.61
C LEU A 160 15.88 -15.85 -15.20
N VAL A 161 15.05 -16.83 -14.81
CA VAL A 161 15.07 -18.16 -15.42
C VAL A 161 14.76 -18.09 -16.92
N ALA A 162 13.71 -17.34 -17.30
CA ALA A 162 13.35 -17.17 -18.71
C ALA A 162 14.50 -16.54 -19.54
N ARG A 163 15.23 -15.58 -18.96
CA ARG A 163 16.40 -14.96 -19.61
C ARG A 163 17.56 -15.94 -19.77
N ILE A 164 17.94 -16.66 -18.71
CA ILE A 164 19.05 -17.64 -18.78
C ILE A 164 18.76 -18.72 -19.81
N VAL A 165 17.52 -19.25 -19.80
CA VAL A 165 17.08 -20.23 -20.79
C VAL A 165 17.13 -19.60 -22.18
N GLY A 166 16.56 -18.40 -22.39
CA GLY A 166 16.56 -17.72 -23.69
C GLY A 166 17.95 -17.36 -24.26
N GLU A 167 18.90 -16.94 -23.41
CA GLU A 167 20.28 -16.65 -23.82
C GLU A 167 21.06 -17.94 -24.15
N SER A 168 20.76 -19.06 -23.47
CA SER A 168 21.44 -20.34 -23.69
C SER A 168 21.14 -21.04 -25.03
N TYR A 169 20.16 -20.54 -25.81
CA TYR A 169 19.80 -21.03 -27.15
C TYR A 169 20.38 -20.20 -28.31
N LYS A 170 21.05 -19.08 -28.05
CA LYS A 170 21.69 -18.29 -29.12
C LYS A 170 23.06 -18.82 -29.55
N ASP A 171 23.69 -19.67 -28.73
CA ASP A 171 24.92 -20.40 -29.10
C ASP A 171 24.57 -21.82 -29.58
N ILE A 172 24.39 -21.96 -30.90
CA ILE A 172 24.75 -23.19 -31.63
C ILE A 172 26.22 -23.46 -31.27
N VAL A 173 26.69 -24.66 -30.93
CA VAL A 173 26.88 -25.77 -31.87
C VAL A 173 27.02 -27.09 -31.10
N GLY A 174 26.11 -28.04 -31.35
CA GLY A 174 26.47 -29.45 -31.23
C GLY A 174 27.33 -29.79 -32.45
N TYR A 175 28.54 -30.30 -32.23
CA TYR A 175 29.46 -30.64 -33.32
C TYR A 175 29.33 -32.13 -33.65
N THR A 176 29.30 -32.44 -34.93
CA THR A 176 29.39 -33.81 -35.45
C THR A 176 30.79 -34.01 -36.01
N LEU A 177 31.52 -34.98 -35.47
CA LEU A 177 32.81 -35.41 -35.97
C LEU A 177 32.65 -36.87 -36.41
N SER A 178 32.33 -37.07 -37.69
CA SER A 178 32.07 -38.39 -38.28
C SER A 178 30.96 -39.15 -37.53
N GLU A 179 31.22 -40.33 -36.97
CA GLU A 179 30.25 -41.15 -36.22
C GLU A 179 29.95 -40.64 -34.79
N MET A 180 30.72 -39.67 -34.28
CA MET A 180 30.46 -39.07 -32.97
C MET A 180 29.63 -37.80 -33.11
N SER A 181 28.35 -37.88 -32.72
CA SER A 181 27.47 -36.73 -32.53
C SER A 181 27.41 -36.35 -31.05
N VAL A 182 27.87 -35.16 -30.70
CA VAL A 182 27.61 -34.58 -29.37
C VAL A 182 26.50 -33.54 -29.52
N GLN A 183 25.28 -33.95 -29.19
CA GLN A 183 24.20 -32.99 -28.94
C GLN A 183 24.37 -32.43 -27.53
N LYS A 184 24.24 -31.11 -27.38
CA LYS A 184 24.02 -30.48 -26.08
C LYS A 184 22.73 -31.11 -25.53
N GLY A 185 22.84 -32.00 -24.55
CA GLY A 185 21.69 -32.66 -23.93
C GLY A 185 20.71 -31.61 -23.43
N GLU A 186 19.40 -31.95 -23.44
CA GLU A 186 18.32 -31.03 -23.03
C GLU A 186 18.75 -30.23 -21.81
N PRO A 187 18.99 -28.93 -21.96
CA PRO A 187 19.53 -28.17 -20.88
C PRO A 187 18.37 -27.97 -19.91
N TYR A 188 18.48 -28.61 -18.75
CA TYR A 188 17.87 -28.19 -17.51
C TYR A 188 16.40 -28.59 -17.23
N THR A 189 16.11 -29.90 -17.17
CA THR A 189 14.88 -30.40 -16.51
C THR A 189 14.67 -29.75 -15.14
N GLN A 190 15.75 -29.61 -14.35
CA GLN A 190 15.74 -28.93 -13.04
C GLN A 190 15.33 -27.46 -13.12
N TRP A 191 15.75 -26.70 -14.13
CA TRP A 191 15.37 -25.28 -14.25
C TRP A 191 13.94 -25.12 -14.77
N ARG A 192 13.48 -26.03 -15.64
CA ARG A 192 12.08 -26.09 -16.06
C ARG A 192 11.17 -26.43 -14.86
N GLU A 193 11.54 -27.40 -14.05
CA GLU A 193 10.84 -27.75 -12.81
C GLU A 193 10.81 -26.58 -11.82
N THR A 194 11.95 -25.91 -11.64
CA THR A 194 12.06 -24.71 -10.80
C THR A 194 11.15 -23.57 -11.31
N ALA A 195 11.12 -23.33 -12.62
CA ALA A 195 10.23 -22.32 -13.20
C ALA A 195 8.75 -22.66 -12.99
N ILE A 196 8.37 -23.94 -13.19
CA ILE A 196 7.01 -24.41 -12.95
C ILE A 196 6.64 -24.27 -11.47
N GLN A 197 7.55 -24.57 -10.54
CA GLN A 197 7.33 -24.39 -9.12
C GLN A 197 7.13 -22.91 -8.77
N PHE A 198 7.99 -22.01 -9.27
CA PHE A 198 7.82 -20.57 -9.04
C PHE A 198 6.51 -20.02 -9.63
N ILE A 199 6.10 -20.51 -10.79
CA ILE A 199 4.80 -20.17 -11.39
C ILE A 199 3.66 -20.62 -10.49
N ARG A 200 3.69 -21.86 -10.00
CA ARG A 200 2.66 -22.39 -9.08
C ARG A 200 2.60 -21.60 -7.78
N GLU A 201 3.76 -21.28 -7.19
CA GLU A 201 3.83 -20.47 -5.96
C GLU A 201 3.34 -19.03 -6.18
N ARG A 202 3.67 -18.43 -7.33
CA ARG A 202 3.15 -17.11 -7.73
C ARG A 202 1.62 -17.15 -7.84
N ASP A 203 1.07 -18.14 -8.54
CA ASP A 203 -0.36 -18.25 -8.79
C ASP A 203 -1.13 -18.54 -7.49
N ASP A 204 -0.59 -19.37 -6.60
CA ASP A 204 -1.14 -19.59 -5.25
C ASP A 204 -1.11 -18.29 -4.43
N LEU A 205 0.00 -17.55 -4.40
CA LEU A 205 0.08 -16.26 -3.71
C LEU A 205 -0.87 -15.22 -4.29
N MET A 206 -0.96 -15.12 -5.62
CA MET A 206 -1.91 -14.23 -6.29
C MET A 206 -3.35 -14.58 -5.97
N SER A 207 -3.69 -15.87 -5.88
CA SER A 207 -5.05 -16.30 -5.50
C SER A 207 -5.41 -15.91 -4.05
N ARG A 208 -4.40 -15.79 -3.17
CA ARG A 208 -4.56 -15.34 -1.79
C ARG A 208 -4.67 -13.83 -1.68
N ILE A 209 -4.00 -13.09 -2.58
CA ILE A 209 -4.13 -11.64 -2.70
C ILE A 209 -5.47 -11.34 -3.37
N LYS A 210 -6.53 -11.20 -2.57
CA LYS A 210 -7.84 -10.75 -3.06
C LYS A 210 -7.73 -9.31 -3.56
N ILE A 211 -7.47 -9.12 -4.85
CA ILE A 211 -7.78 -7.86 -5.54
C ILE A 211 -9.30 -7.76 -5.52
N ARG A 212 -9.84 -6.96 -4.59
CA ARG A 212 -11.29 -6.85 -4.44
C ARG A 212 -11.83 -6.12 -5.67
N PRO A 213 -12.87 -6.67 -6.34
CA PRO A 213 -13.43 -6.02 -7.49
C PRO A 213 -13.87 -4.60 -7.13
N TYR A 214 -13.57 -3.66 -8.02
CA TYR A 214 -14.25 -2.39 -8.05
C TYR A 214 -15.76 -2.68 -8.16
N ILE A 215 -16.51 -2.39 -7.11
CA ILE A 215 -17.97 -2.41 -7.17
C ILE A 215 -18.35 -1.06 -7.74
N ALA A 216 -18.58 -1.03 -9.05
CA ALA A 216 -19.18 0.11 -9.75
C ALA A 216 -20.61 0.36 -9.24
#